data_AF-A0A9X5I6U7-F1
#
_entry.id   AF-A0A9X5I6U7-F1
#
_cell.length_a   1.000
_cell.length_b   1.000
_cell.length_c   1.000
_cell.angle_alpha   90.00
_cell.angle_beta   90.00
_cell.angle_gamma   90.00
#
_symmetry.space_group_name_H-M   'P 1'
#
loop_
_entity.id
_entity.type
_entity.pdbx_description
1 polymer ?
#
loop_
_entity_poly.entity_id
_entity_poly.type
_entity_poly.pdbx_seq_one_letter_code
_entity_poly.pdbx_strand_id
1 'polypeptide(L)'
;MVDLLDAWRLLHPAIAVTFIFPLIGIVANFAWQTRQRRLQAKGGDKSKIPPTVGTEHNKFGKWLAGGVVGLALVGLARPIFSHIATNQIWSKNPFQVIFITLMFGATIASLVLLYRAKQKLWRGVFATLTGMGLVILGFQEGVFRRDNEWFISHFYIGLTAAMLMIFSLAIMQDIYQDRSHRWRIVHAILNSIALLLFIGQGMTGTRDLLEIPLHWQEPFIYKCDFNQKTCPTPTSMTGEWRIARE
;
A
#
# COMPACT_ATOMS: atom_id res chain seq x y z
N MET A 1 11.13 4.22 -25.47
CA MET A 1 11.78 4.24 -24.13
C MET A 1 10.78 4.83 -23.15
N VAL A 2 10.67 4.28 -21.94
CA VAL A 2 9.82 4.86 -20.88
C VAL A 2 10.54 6.10 -20.34
N ASP A 3 9.87 7.24 -20.33
CA ASP A 3 10.42 8.47 -19.77
C ASP A 3 10.62 8.36 -18.25
N LEU A 4 11.54 9.13 -17.67
CA LEU A 4 11.86 9.06 -16.24
C LEU A 4 10.63 9.35 -15.36
N LEU A 5 9.76 10.29 -15.78
CA LEU A 5 8.54 10.63 -15.05
C LEU A 5 7.54 9.45 -15.03
N ASP A 6 7.39 8.79 -16.18
CA ASP A 6 6.54 7.61 -16.32
C ASP A 6 7.14 6.37 -15.61
N ALA A 7 8.46 6.24 -15.58
CA ALA A 7 9.16 5.19 -14.83
C ALA A 7 8.95 5.34 -13.31
N TRP A 8 9.00 6.58 -12.78
CA TRP A 8 8.71 6.83 -11.37
C TRP A 8 7.24 6.51 -11.04
N ARG A 9 6.29 6.83 -11.92
CA ARG A 9 4.87 6.42 -11.74
C ARG A 9 4.73 4.90 -11.61
N LEU A 10 5.50 4.13 -12.37
CA LEU A 10 5.43 2.67 -12.37
C LEU A 10 6.25 2.01 -11.25
N LEU A 11 7.03 2.76 -10.46
CA LEU A 11 7.87 2.20 -9.41
C LEU A 11 7.05 1.44 -8.35
N HIS A 12 5.97 2.04 -7.86
CA HIS A 12 5.07 1.40 -6.89
C HIS A 12 4.47 0.08 -7.42
N PRO A 13 3.77 0.05 -8.57
CA PRO A 13 3.21 -1.21 -9.07
C PRO A 13 4.28 -2.23 -9.45
N ALA A 14 5.45 -1.81 -9.92
CA ALA A 14 6.56 -2.72 -10.20
C ALA A 14 7.04 -3.43 -8.92
N ILE A 15 7.25 -2.70 -7.83
CA ILE A 15 7.63 -3.28 -6.52
C ILE A 15 6.50 -4.18 -5.99
N ALA A 16 5.23 -3.77 -6.15
CA ALA A 16 4.08 -4.55 -5.73
C ALA A 16 4.07 -5.95 -6.37
N VAL A 17 4.23 -6.02 -7.70
CA VAL A 17 4.21 -7.26 -8.47
C VAL A 17 5.43 -8.13 -8.20
N THR A 18 6.62 -7.53 -8.14
CA THR A 18 7.88 -8.27 -8.02
C THR A 18 8.17 -8.75 -6.60
N PHE A 19 7.66 -8.05 -5.58
CA PHE A 19 8.01 -8.33 -4.18
C PHE A 19 6.78 -8.60 -3.30
N ILE A 20 5.79 -7.71 -3.28
CA ILE A 20 4.67 -7.82 -2.32
C ILE A 20 3.71 -8.96 -2.67
N PHE A 21 3.32 -9.11 -3.93
CA PHE A 21 2.38 -10.16 -4.35
C PHE A 21 2.93 -11.58 -4.11
N PRO A 22 4.19 -11.91 -4.48
CA PRO A 22 4.80 -13.18 -4.10
C PRO A 22 4.81 -13.39 -2.58
N LEU A 23 5.11 -12.34 -1.81
CA LEU A 23 5.21 -12.42 -0.36
C LEU A 23 3.85 -12.68 0.30
N ILE A 24 2.75 -12.11 -0.23
CA ILE A 24 1.38 -12.44 0.19
C ILE A 24 1.12 -13.95 0.02
N GLY A 25 1.46 -14.51 -1.15
CA GLY A 25 1.30 -15.94 -1.43
C GLY A 25 2.12 -16.81 -0.47
N ILE A 26 3.37 -16.45 -0.21
CA ILE A 26 4.25 -17.16 0.73
C ILE A 26 3.65 -17.16 2.15
N VAL A 27 3.23 -15.98 2.64
CA VAL A 27 2.68 -15.84 3.99
C VAL A 27 1.35 -16.60 4.14
N ALA A 28 0.47 -16.53 3.13
CA ALA A 28 -0.79 -17.26 3.11
C ALA A 28 -0.58 -18.78 3.11
N ASN A 29 0.37 -19.27 2.31
CA ASN A 29 0.74 -20.69 2.28
C ASN A 29 1.26 -21.17 3.64
N PHE A 30 2.19 -20.43 4.27
CA PHE A 30 2.68 -20.80 5.60
C PHE A 30 1.60 -20.67 6.70
N ALA A 31 0.67 -19.72 6.58
CA ALA A 31 -0.48 -19.62 7.48
C ALA A 31 -1.36 -20.87 7.39
N TRP A 32 -1.64 -21.32 6.16
CA TRP A 32 -2.41 -22.53 5.89
C TRP A 32 -1.72 -23.77 6.45
N GLN A 33 -0.43 -23.97 6.14
CA GLN A 33 0.35 -25.09 6.66
C GLN A 33 0.40 -25.09 8.19
N THR A 34 0.58 -23.93 8.81
CA THR A 34 0.56 -23.78 10.27
C THR A 34 -0.78 -24.21 10.87
N ARG A 35 -1.90 -23.86 10.23
CA ARG A 35 -3.23 -24.32 10.64
C ARG A 35 -3.39 -25.83 10.47
N GLN A 36 -3.03 -26.37 9.31
CA GLN A 36 -3.17 -27.79 9.00
C GLN A 36 -2.35 -28.66 9.95
N ARG A 37 -1.11 -28.27 10.26
CA ARG A 37 -0.28 -28.97 11.25
C ARG A 37 -0.93 -29.03 12.62
N ARG A 38 -1.55 -27.93 13.08
CA ARG A 38 -2.25 -27.89 14.37
C ARG A 38 -3.48 -28.78 14.40
N LEU A 39 -4.22 -28.88 13.30
CA LEU A 39 -5.38 -29.78 13.21
C LEU A 39 -4.95 -31.25 13.22
N GLN A 40 -3.90 -31.61 12.48
CA GLN A 40 -3.35 -32.97 12.49
C GLN A 40 -2.84 -33.37 13.89
N ALA A 41 -2.14 -32.47 14.57
CA ALA A 41 -1.67 -32.71 15.94
C ALA A 41 -2.81 -32.93 16.95
N LYS A 42 -3.99 -32.32 16.74
CA LYS A 42 -5.19 -32.59 17.56
C LYS A 42 -5.79 -33.96 17.29
N GLY A 43 -5.65 -34.48 16.07
CA GLY A 43 -6.11 -35.82 15.69
C GLY A 43 -5.20 -36.96 16.16
N GLY A 44 -4.06 -36.66 16.80
CA GLY A 44 -3.09 -37.67 17.24
C GLY A 44 -2.08 -38.09 16.17
N ASP A 45 -2.23 -37.61 14.93
CA ASP A 45 -1.36 -37.97 13.81
C ASP A 45 -0.04 -37.20 13.81
N LYS A 46 1.05 -37.90 13.47
CA LYS A 46 2.34 -37.25 13.19
C LYS A 46 2.26 -36.47 11.87
N SER A 47 2.13 -35.15 11.99
CA SER A 47 2.07 -34.25 10.84
C SER A 47 3.35 -34.33 9.98
N LYS A 48 3.17 -34.47 8.66
CA LYS A 48 4.25 -34.37 7.65
C LYS A 48 4.72 -32.93 7.40
N ILE A 49 3.95 -31.94 7.87
CA ILE A 49 4.28 -30.52 7.71
C ILE A 49 5.39 -30.17 8.70
N PRO A 50 6.49 -29.51 8.32
CA PRO A 50 7.59 -29.21 9.24
C PRO A 50 7.16 -28.39 10.49
N PRO A 51 7.83 -28.55 11.64
CA PRO A 51 7.55 -27.72 12.84
C PRO A 51 7.90 -26.24 12.65
N THR A 52 8.75 -25.91 11.67
CA THR A 52 9.23 -24.56 11.37
C THR A 52 8.23 -23.70 10.61
N VAL A 53 7.12 -24.25 10.09
CA VAL A 53 6.17 -23.46 9.29
C VAL A 53 5.58 -22.26 10.03
N GLY A 54 5.42 -22.36 11.34
CA GLY A 54 4.94 -21.25 12.17
C GLY A 54 5.98 -20.14 12.37
N THR A 55 7.26 -20.50 12.45
CA THR A 55 8.35 -19.52 12.54
C THR A 55 8.60 -18.84 11.19
N GLU A 56 8.50 -19.59 10.09
CA GLU A 56 8.58 -19.03 8.74
C GLU A 56 7.39 -18.10 8.43
N HIS A 57 6.17 -18.49 8.80
CA HIS A 57 4.99 -17.61 8.70
C HIS A 57 5.24 -16.27 9.40
N ASN A 58 5.79 -16.30 10.62
CA ASN A 58 6.10 -15.10 11.38
C ASN A 58 7.19 -14.24 10.70
N LYS A 59 8.27 -14.87 10.22
CA LYS A 59 9.39 -14.19 9.55
C LYS A 59 8.91 -13.48 8.28
N PHE A 60 8.23 -14.18 7.38
CA PHE A 60 7.72 -13.59 6.15
C PHE A 60 6.54 -12.65 6.41
N GLY A 61 5.71 -12.90 7.43
CA GLY A 61 4.63 -12.01 7.83
C GLY A 61 5.13 -10.64 8.28
N LYS A 62 6.27 -10.60 8.98
CA LYS A 62 6.98 -9.34 9.27
C LYS A 62 7.39 -8.63 7.99
N TRP A 63 8.07 -9.33 7.09
CA TRP A 63 8.51 -8.74 5.82
C TRP A 63 7.33 -8.20 5.01
N LEU A 64 6.21 -8.92 4.99
CA LEU A 64 4.99 -8.48 4.31
C LEU A 64 4.48 -7.19 4.94
N ALA A 65 4.34 -7.15 6.27
CA ALA A 65 3.79 -5.99 6.95
C ALA A 65 4.66 -4.73 6.75
N GLY A 66 5.98 -4.86 6.92
CA GLY A 66 6.91 -3.76 6.66
C GLY A 66 6.95 -3.35 5.19
N GLY A 67 6.94 -4.34 4.29
CA GLY A 67 6.95 -4.13 2.85
C GLY A 67 5.71 -3.38 2.35
N VAL A 68 4.51 -3.73 2.84
CA VAL A 68 3.26 -3.04 2.48
C VAL A 68 3.27 -1.60 2.97
N VAL A 69 3.70 -1.33 4.21
CA VAL A 69 3.81 0.05 4.73
C VAL A 69 4.85 0.85 3.95
N GLY A 70 6.01 0.26 3.67
CA GLY A 70 7.05 0.91 2.85
C GLY A 70 6.57 1.19 1.44
N LEU A 71 5.87 0.25 0.82
CA LEU A 71 5.29 0.40 -0.51
C LEU A 71 4.20 1.49 -0.55
N ALA A 72 3.39 1.60 0.51
CA ALA A 72 2.43 2.69 0.65
C ALA A 72 3.13 4.05 0.70
N LEU A 73 4.22 4.19 1.47
CA LEU A 73 5.02 5.43 1.50
C LEU A 73 5.60 5.77 0.11
N VAL A 74 6.11 4.77 -0.62
CA VAL A 74 6.58 4.97 -2.00
C VAL A 74 5.44 5.43 -2.92
N GLY A 75 4.27 4.81 -2.79
CA GLY A 75 3.07 5.16 -3.57
C GLY A 75 2.56 6.58 -3.28
N LEU A 76 2.70 7.06 -2.04
CA LEU A 76 2.33 8.41 -1.62
C LEU A 76 3.37 9.46 -2.03
N ALA A 77 4.66 9.13 -2.05
CA ALA A 77 5.73 10.09 -2.30
C ALA A 77 5.58 10.79 -3.66
N ARG A 78 5.42 10.03 -4.74
CA ARG A 78 5.34 10.60 -6.10
C ARG A 78 4.21 11.64 -6.27
N PRO A 79 2.93 11.32 -5.98
CA PRO A 79 1.84 12.30 -6.15
C PRO A 79 2.03 13.55 -5.27
N ILE A 80 2.49 13.38 -4.02
CA ILE A 80 2.73 14.50 -3.10
C ILE A 80 3.84 15.42 -3.62
N PHE A 81 5.01 14.87 -3.98
CA PHE A 81 6.13 15.68 -4.46
C PHE A 81 5.86 16.27 -5.85
N SER A 82 5.11 15.57 -6.71
CA SER A 82 4.63 16.13 -7.98
C SER A 82 3.73 17.33 -7.74
N HIS A 83 2.81 17.27 -6.77
CA HIS A 83 1.94 18.41 -6.43
C HIS A 83 2.74 19.59 -5.88
N ILE A 84 3.72 19.33 -5.00
CA ILE A 84 4.62 20.35 -4.45
C ILE A 84 5.38 21.08 -5.56
N ALA A 85 5.92 20.33 -6.53
CA ALA A 85 6.69 20.87 -7.64
C ALA A 85 5.79 21.66 -8.62
N THR A 86 4.70 21.05 -9.10
CA THR A 86 3.81 21.68 -10.09
C THR A 86 3.17 22.97 -9.55
N ASN A 87 2.80 23.00 -8.26
CA ASN A 87 2.15 24.17 -7.67
C ASN A 87 3.12 25.16 -7.01
N GLN A 88 4.44 24.94 -7.12
CA GLN A 88 5.49 25.79 -6.54
C GLN A 88 5.30 26.00 -5.03
N ILE A 89 4.87 24.95 -4.32
CA ILE A 89 4.54 25.03 -2.89
C ILE A 89 5.77 25.37 -2.05
N TRP A 90 6.97 24.98 -2.49
CA TRP A 90 8.22 25.35 -1.80
C TRP A 90 8.37 26.87 -1.65
N SER A 91 8.11 27.63 -2.72
CA SER A 91 8.22 29.09 -2.70
C SER A 91 7.04 29.77 -2.00
N LYS A 92 5.85 29.17 -2.06
CA LYS A 92 4.62 29.73 -1.48
C LYS A 92 4.47 29.43 0.02
N ASN A 93 4.83 28.24 0.44
CA ASN A 93 4.67 27.71 1.79
C ASN A 93 5.76 26.68 2.12
N PRO A 94 7.01 27.12 2.39
CA PRO A 94 8.13 26.21 2.65
C PRO A 94 7.92 25.38 3.92
N PHE A 95 7.20 25.91 4.92
CA PHE A 95 6.89 25.18 6.15
C PHE A 95 6.11 23.89 5.88
N GLN A 96 5.12 23.94 4.98
CA GLN A 96 4.35 22.75 4.59
C GLN A 96 5.25 21.67 3.99
N VAL A 97 6.20 22.02 3.12
CA VAL A 97 7.09 21.04 2.51
C VAL A 97 8.03 20.41 3.54
N ILE A 98 8.57 21.22 4.45
CA ILE A 98 9.39 20.74 5.56
C ILE A 98 8.59 19.79 6.45
N PHE A 99 7.36 20.17 6.83
CA PHE A 99 6.47 19.33 7.63
C PHE A 99 6.19 17.98 6.96
N ILE A 100 5.80 17.97 5.68
CA ILE A 100 5.55 16.73 4.92
C ILE A 100 6.79 15.83 4.90
N THR A 101 7.96 16.42 4.64
CA THR A 101 9.23 15.67 4.58
C THR A 101 9.58 15.07 5.95
N LEU A 102 9.40 15.83 7.03
CA LEU A 102 9.57 15.34 8.40
C LEU A 102 8.54 14.25 8.74
N MET A 103 7.30 14.34 8.26
CA MET A 103 6.28 13.31 8.46
C MET A 103 6.65 11.98 7.79
N PHE A 104 7.24 12.00 6.59
CA PHE A 104 7.82 10.79 5.99
C PHE A 104 8.90 10.17 6.90
N GLY A 105 9.86 10.99 7.34
CA GLY A 105 10.95 10.53 8.23
C GLY A 105 10.44 9.97 9.56
N ALA A 106 9.50 10.68 10.21
CA ALA A 106 8.89 10.27 11.47
C ALA A 106 8.07 8.97 11.33
N THR A 107 7.37 8.79 10.21
CA THR A 107 6.60 7.57 9.93
C THR A 107 7.53 6.36 9.77
N ILE A 108 8.62 6.52 9.01
CA ILE A 108 9.64 5.47 8.81
C ILE A 108 10.32 5.14 10.15
N ALA A 109 10.74 6.16 10.91
CA ALA A 109 11.36 5.97 12.22
C ALA A 109 10.42 5.25 13.20
N SER A 110 9.14 5.63 13.22
CA SER A 110 8.11 4.97 14.05
C SER A 110 7.93 3.51 13.66
N LEU A 111 7.91 3.19 12.36
CA LEU A 111 7.85 1.80 11.90
C LEU A 111 9.09 1.01 12.37
N VAL A 112 10.29 1.57 12.21
CA VAL A 112 11.54 0.92 12.68
C VAL A 112 11.51 0.69 14.19
N LEU A 113 11.01 1.65 14.97
CA LEU A 113 10.87 1.52 16.41
C LEU A 113 9.79 0.49 16.78
N LEU A 114 8.71 0.37 16.02
CA LEU A 114 7.70 -0.69 16.19
C LEU A 114 8.32 -2.08 16.07
N TYR A 115 9.23 -2.30 15.10
CA TYR A 115 9.96 -3.56 14.96
C TYR A 115 10.86 -3.89 16.16
N ARG A 116 11.38 -2.86 16.83
CA ARG A 116 12.31 -3.01 17.96
C ARG A 116 11.58 -3.06 19.31
N ALA A 117 10.37 -2.53 19.39
CA ALA A 117 9.61 -2.42 20.63
C ALA A 117 9.26 -3.80 21.21
N LYS A 118 9.63 -4.00 22.47
CA LYS A 118 9.29 -5.21 23.24
C LYS A 118 8.10 -4.98 24.16
N GLN A 119 8.06 -3.83 24.84
CA GLN A 119 7.00 -3.54 25.80
C GLN A 119 5.67 -3.22 25.08
N LYS A 120 4.56 -3.69 25.65
CA LYS A 120 3.21 -3.54 25.07
C LYS A 120 2.83 -2.08 24.79
N LEU A 121 3.11 -1.19 25.74
CA LEU A 121 2.84 0.25 25.59
C LEU A 121 3.55 0.82 24.37
N TRP A 122 4.86 0.60 24.24
CA TRP A 122 5.66 1.11 23.13
C TRP A 122 5.27 0.51 21.78
N ARG A 123 4.89 -0.78 21.72
CA ARG A 123 4.32 -1.37 20.50
C ARG A 123 3.05 -0.64 20.07
N GLY A 124 2.16 -0.34 21.02
CA GLY A 124 0.95 0.44 20.75
C GLY A 124 1.27 1.86 20.26
N VAL A 125 2.15 2.58 20.97
CA VAL A 125 2.56 3.95 20.61
C VAL A 125 3.14 4.02 19.21
N PHE A 126 4.14 3.19 18.89
CA PHE A 126 4.78 3.23 17.58
C PHE A 126 3.86 2.73 16.46
N ALA A 127 2.96 1.80 16.74
CA ALA A 127 1.91 1.41 15.79
C ALA A 127 0.97 2.58 15.47
N THR A 128 0.49 3.29 16.50
CA THR A 128 -0.37 4.46 16.32
C THR A 128 0.36 5.58 15.57
N LEU A 129 1.61 5.89 15.93
CA LEU A 129 2.39 6.94 15.24
C LEU A 129 2.65 6.58 13.77
N THR A 130 2.98 5.32 13.48
CA THR A 130 3.14 4.86 12.09
C THR A 130 1.83 4.99 11.32
N GLY A 131 0.71 4.58 11.94
CA GLY A 131 -0.61 4.67 11.34
C GLY A 131 -1.05 6.10 11.06
N MET A 132 -0.91 6.99 12.06
CA MET A 132 -1.18 8.42 11.92
C MET A 132 -0.34 9.05 10.82
N GLY A 133 0.94 8.69 10.74
CA GLY A 133 1.83 9.16 9.68
C GLY A 133 1.32 8.84 8.28
N LEU A 134 0.91 7.58 8.04
CA LEU A 134 0.31 7.19 6.75
C LEU A 134 -1.00 7.93 6.45
N VAL A 135 -1.86 8.15 7.46
CA VAL A 135 -3.11 8.91 7.27
C VAL A 135 -2.80 10.36 6.92
N ILE A 136 -1.96 11.04 7.71
CA ILE A 136 -1.59 12.44 7.47
C ILE A 136 -0.98 12.63 6.08
N LEU A 137 -0.08 11.73 5.67
CA LEU A 137 0.54 11.76 4.34
C LEU A 137 -0.48 11.42 3.23
N GLY A 138 -1.34 10.42 3.45
CA GLY A 138 -2.34 10.00 2.48
C GLY A 138 -3.40 11.05 2.17
N PHE A 139 -3.66 11.95 3.12
CA PHE A 139 -4.61 13.04 2.98
C PHE A 139 -3.99 14.36 2.50
N GLN A 140 -2.69 14.37 2.14
CA GLN A 140 -2.10 15.52 1.47
C GLN A 140 -2.75 15.77 0.09
N GLU A 141 -2.67 17.01 -0.38
CA GLU A 141 -3.06 17.35 -1.74
C GLU A 141 -2.17 16.64 -2.78
N GLY A 142 -2.73 16.39 -3.96
CA GLY A 142 -2.06 15.63 -5.04
C GLY A 142 -2.25 14.13 -4.98
N VAL A 143 -2.63 13.55 -3.83
CA VAL A 143 -2.92 12.12 -3.71
C VAL A 143 -4.28 11.82 -4.34
N PHE A 144 -4.30 10.95 -5.35
CA PHE A 144 -5.53 10.47 -5.96
C PHE A 144 -6.21 9.46 -5.04
N ARG A 145 -7.37 9.83 -4.49
CA ARG A 145 -8.10 9.03 -3.49
C ARG A 145 -9.40 8.42 -3.99
N ARG A 146 -9.98 8.90 -5.09
CA ARG A 146 -11.31 8.51 -5.57
C ARG A 146 -12.37 8.57 -4.44
N ASP A 147 -12.55 9.77 -3.89
CA ASP A 147 -13.40 10.00 -2.72
C ASP A 147 -14.90 9.71 -2.98
N ASN A 148 -15.36 9.96 -4.21
CA ASN A 148 -16.73 9.70 -4.64
C ASN A 148 -17.10 8.20 -4.73
N GLU A 149 -16.10 7.32 -4.88
CA GLU A 149 -16.29 5.86 -4.94
C GLU A 149 -15.36 5.16 -3.94
N TRP A 150 -15.32 5.68 -2.70
CA TRP A 150 -14.36 5.29 -1.67
C TRP A 150 -14.30 3.78 -1.39
N PHE A 151 -15.41 3.06 -1.54
CA PHE A 151 -15.52 1.61 -1.28
C PHE A 151 -14.83 0.74 -2.33
N ILE A 152 -14.51 1.29 -3.51
CA ILE A 152 -13.69 0.67 -4.56
C ILE A 152 -12.40 1.46 -4.81
N SER A 153 -12.01 2.34 -3.89
CA SER A 153 -10.81 3.15 -4.02
C SER A 153 -9.56 2.32 -3.73
N HIS A 154 -8.57 2.41 -4.62
CA HIS A 154 -7.26 1.84 -4.37
C HIS A 154 -6.60 2.49 -3.13
N PHE A 155 -6.79 3.80 -2.93
CA PHE A 155 -6.25 4.50 -1.77
C PHE A 155 -6.83 3.99 -0.45
N TYR A 156 -8.16 3.97 -0.29
CA TYR A 156 -8.79 3.62 0.99
C TYR A 156 -8.59 2.14 1.36
N ILE A 157 -8.68 1.25 0.36
CA ILE A 157 -8.43 -0.18 0.55
C ILE A 157 -6.96 -0.40 0.93
N GLY A 158 -6.03 0.29 0.27
CA GLY A 158 -4.60 0.18 0.52
C GLY A 158 -4.20 0.71 1.89
N LEU A 159 -4.74 1.88 2.29
CA LEU A 159 -4.55 2.45 3.61
C LEU A 159 -5.07 1.51 4.69
N THR A 160 -6.27 0.95 4.50
CA THR A 160 -6.85 -0.03 5.44
C THR A 160 -5.98 -1.28 5.56
N ALA A 161 -5.51 -1.83 4.44
CA ALA A 161 -4.61 -2.98 4.43
C ALA A 161 -3.29 -2.67 5.17
N ALA A 162 -2.71 -1.49 4.96
CA ALA A 162 -1.52 -1.03 5.68
C ALA A 162 -1.77 -0.91 7.20
N MET A 163 -2.92 -0.38 7.63
CA MET A 163 -3.30 -0.34 9.05
C MET A 163 -3.38 -1.74 9.66
N LEU A 164 -3.97 -2.70 8.95
CA LEU A 164 -4.04 -4.09 9.40
C LEU A 164 -2.65 -4.73 9.50
N MET A 165 -1.72 -4.38 8.60
CA MET A 165 -0.32 -4.83 8.67
C MET A 165 0.42 -4.24 9.88
N ILE A 166 0.26 -2.95 10.16
CA ILE A 166 0.82 -2.30 11.34
C ILE A 166 0.25 -2.95 12.61
N PHE A 167 -1.06 -3.16 12.66
CA PHE A 167 -1.72 -3.83 13.78
C PHE A 167 -1.19 -5.26 13.97
N SER A 168 -1.04 -6.02 12.88
CA SER A 168 -0.50 -7.37 12.90
C SER A 168 0.91 -7.43 13.52
N LEU A 169 1.79 -6.48 13.18
CA LEU A 169 3.10 -6.32 13.84
C LEU A 169 2.95 -5.99 15.32
N ALA A 170 2.05 -5.05 15.64
CA ALA A 170 1.86 -4.54 16.98
C ALA A 170 1.38 -5.60 17.97
N ILE A 171 0.54 -6.56 17.55
CA ILE A 171 -0.02 -7.61 18.43
C ILE A 171 0.79 -8.91 18.47
N MET A 172 1.85 -9.01 17.67
CA MET A 172 2.57 -10.26 17.45
C MET A 172 2.99 -10.97 18.74
N GLN A 173 3.51 -10.24 19.74
CA GLN A 173 3.90 -10.86 21.01
C GLN A 173 2.69 -11.34 21.83
N ASP A 174 1.57 -10.61 21.76
CA ASP A 174 0.33 -11.01 22.45
C ASP A 174 -0.21 -12.34 21.90
N ILE A 175 -0.04 -12.61 20.60
CA ILE A 175 -0.40 -13.91 19.98
C ILE A 175 0.36 -15.08 20.62
N TYR A 176 1.63 -14.89 20.98
CA TYR A 176 2.46 -15.94 21.58
C TYR A 176 2.25 -16.07 23.08
N GLN A 177 2.03 -14.97 23.78
CA GLN A 177 1.82 -14.94 25.23
C GLN A 177 0.41 -15.42 25.62
N ASP A 178 -0.56 -15.26 24.72
CA ASP A 178 -1.96 -15.61 24.97
C ASP A 178 -2.24 -17.12 24.92
N ARG A 179 -2.47 -17.69 26.10
CA ARG A 179 -2.86 -19.09 26.28
C ARG A 179 -4.32 -19.37 25.91
N SER A 180 -5.19 -18.35 25.88
CA SER A 180 -6.61 -18.47 25.50
C SER A 180 -6.85 -18.47 23.99
N HIS A 181 -5.80 -18.22 23.19
CA HIS A 181 -5.83 -18.16 21.72
C HIS A 181 -6.72 -17.08 21.11
N ARG A 182 -7.23 -16.13 21.90
CA ARG A 182 -8.04 -15.00 21.44
C ARG A 182 -7.28 -14.14 20.44
N TRP A 183 -6.04 -13.75 20.74
CA TRP A 183 -5.23 -12.92 19.83
C TRP A 183 -4.90 -13.62 18.51
N ARG A 184 -4.77 -14.95 18.55
CA ARG A 184 -4.58 -15.76 17.34
C ARG A 184 -5.84 -15.77 16.47
N ILE A 185 -7.03 -15.86 17.06
CA ILE A 185 -8.30 -15.80 16.34
C ILE A 185 -8.48 -14.40 15.73
N VAL A 186 -8.26 -13.35 16.52
CA VAL A 186 -8.30 -11.95 16.05
C VAL A 186 -7.36 -11.76 14.87
N HIS A 187 -6.10 -12.19 14.99
CA HIS A 187 -5.12 -12.12 13.92
C HIS A 187 -5.58 -12.88 12.66
N ALA A 188 -6.12 -14.10 12.81
CA ALA A 188 -6.60 -14.89 11.68
C ALA A 188 -7.77 -14.22 10.94
N ILE A 189 -8.75 -13.68 11.68
CA ILE A 189 -9.90 -12.98 11.10
C ILE A 189 -9.43 -11.73 10.35
N LEU A 190 -8.66 -10.87 11.02
CA LEU A 190 -8.21 -9.61 10.44
C LEU A 190 -7.27 -9.81 9.24
N ASN A 191 -6.39 -10.81 9.27
CA ASN A 191 -5.52 -11.09 8.12
C ASN A 191 -6.26 -11.81 6.98
N SER A 192 -7.38 -12.50 7.25
CA SER A 192 -8.26 -12.98 6.18
C SER A 192 -8.94 -11.79 5.47
N ILE A 193 -9.37 -10.78 6.23
CA ILE A 193 -9.86 -9.52 5.65
C ILE A 193 -8.74 -8.83 4.87
N ALA A 194 -7.54 -8.72 5.43
CA ALA A 194 -6.39 -8.13 4.74
C ALA A 194 -6.06 -8.83 3.41
N LEU A 195 -6.15 -10.16 3.37
CA LEU A 195 -5.96 -10.93 2.13
C LEU A 195 -6.97 -10.53 1.04
N LEU A 196 -8.25 -10.36 1.41
CA LEU A 196 -9.28 -9.88 0.49
C LEU A 196 -9.00 -8.44 0.03
N LEU A 197 -8.54 -7.57 0.94
CA LEU A 197 -8.13 -6.21 0.60
C LEU A 197 -6.95 -6.21 -0.38
N PHE A 198 -5.95 -7.10 -0.22
CA PHE A 198 -4.84 -7.21 -1.16
C PHE A 198 -5.29 -7.67 -2.57
N ILE A 199 -6.27 -8.57 -2.65
CA ILE A 199 -6.88 -8.94 -3.94
C ILE A 199 -7.57 -7.71 -4.54
N GLY A 200 -8.34 -6.98 -3.74
CA GLY A 200 -8.97 -5.72 -4.13
C GLY A 200 -7.96 -4.66 -4.59
N GLN A 201 -6.80 -4.56 -3.95
CA GLN A 201 -5.70 -3.69 -4.36
C GLN A 201 -5.16 -4.04 -5.75
N GLY A 202 -4.99 -5.33 -6.04
CA GLY A 202 -4.58 -5.78 -7.37
C GLY A 202 -5.57 -5.32 -8.45
N MET A 203 -6.87 -5.52 -8.22
CA MET A 203 -7.92 -5.11 -9.17
C MET A 203 -8.01 -3.59 -9.32
N THR A 204 -8.16 -2.88 -8.19
CA THR A 204 -8.33 -1.41 -8.18
C THR A 204 -7.09 -0.66 -8.64
N GLY A 205 -5.89 -1.18 -8.36
CA GLY A 205 -4.64 -0.61 -8.84
C GLY A 205 -4.51 -0.72 -10.36
N THR A 206 -4.86 -1.89 -10.94
CA THR A 206 -4.88 -2.03 -12.40
C THR A 206 -5.92 -1.13 -13.06
N ARG A 207 -7.10 -0.94 -12.44
CA ARG A 207 -8.10 0.02 -12.92
C ARG A 207 -7.54 1.44 -12.92
N ASP A 208 -6.95 1.87 -11.80
CA ASP A 208 -6.47 3.25 -11.68
C ASP A 208 -5.36 3.56 -12.68
N LEU A 209 -4.54 2.57 -13.07
CA LEU A 209 -3.57 2.73 -14.18
C LEU A 209 -4.22 3.00 -15.55
N LEU A 210 -5.49 2.62 -15.77
CA LEU A 210 -6.21 2.95 -16.99
C LEU A 210 -6.71 4.40 -17.01
N GLU A 211 -6.84 5.01 -15.83
CA GLU A 211 -7.31 6.40 -15.66
C GLU A 211 -6.16 7.40 -15.47
N ILE A 212 -4.96 6.91 -15.19
CA ILE A 212 -3.74 7.72 -15.06
C ILE A 212 -2.94 7.61 -16.36
N PRO A 213 -3.04 8.59 -17.28
CA PRO A 213 -2.36 8.54 -18.56
C PRO A 213 -0.85 8.80 -18.43
N LEU A 214 -0.09 8.46 -19.47
CA LEU A 214 1.33 8.82 -19.58
C LEU A 214 1.49 10.34 -19.66
N HIS A 215 2.65 10.86 -19.24
CA HIS A 215 2.87 12.31 -19.17
C HIS A 215 2.58 13.02 -20.50
N TRP A 216 3.05 12.46 -21.62
CA TRP A 216 2.82 13.04 -22.94
C TRP A 216 1.35 12.97 -23.41
N GLN A 217 0.55 12.08 -22.81
CA GLN A 217 -0.87 11.92 -23.11
C GLN A 217 -1.76 12.82 -22.25
N GLU A 218 -1.30 13.23 -21.06
CA GLU A 218 -2.04 14.09 -20.12
C GLU A 218 -2.71 15.30 -20.81
N PRO A 219 -2.02 16.08 -21.68
CA PRO A 219 -2.63 17.26 -22.33
C PRO A 219 -3.79 16.96 -23.28
N PHE A 220 -3.93 15.71 -23.73
CA PHE A 220 -4.99 15.28 -24.65
C PHE A 220 -6.08 14.51 -23.91
N ILE A 221 -5.70 13.56 -23.05
CA ILE A 221 -6.64 12.70 -22.32
C ILE A 221 -7.44 13.51 -21.29
N TYR A 222 -6.83 14.48 -20.62
CA TYR A 222 -7.55 15.32 -19.65
C TYR A 222 -8.50 16.34 -20.30
N LYS A 223 -8.55 16.43 -21.64
CA LYS A 223 -9.58 17.20 -22.36
C LYS A 223 -10.85 16.39 -22.63
N CYS A 224 -10.82 15.07 -22.43
CA CYS A 224 -12.00 14.23 -22.57
C CYS A 224 -12.97 14.42 -21.40
N ASP A 225 -14.27 14.27 -21.68
CA ASP A 225 -15.29 14.17 -20.65
C ASP A 225 -15.46 12.69 -20.28
N PHE A 226 -14.91 12.31 -19.13
CA PHE A 226 -14.98 10.95 -18.61
C PHE A 226 -16.39 10.54 -18.16
N ASN A 227 -17.25 11.51 -17.82
CA ASN A 227 -18.64 11.22 -17.41
C ASN A 227 -19.49 10.89 -18.64
N GLN A 228 -19.36 11.70 -19.70
CA GLN A 228 -20.08 11.49 -20.96
C GLN A 228 -19.39 10.48 -21.88
N LYS A 229 -18.16 10.05 -21.55
CA LYS A 229 -17.32 9.16 -22.34
C LYS A 229 -17.07 9.70 -23.75
N THR A 230 -16.83 11.01 -23.85
CA THR A 230 -16.55 11.70 -25.11
C THR A 230 -15.18 12.36 -25.06
N CYS A 231 -14.54 12.48 -26.22
CA CYS A 231 -13.26 13.19 -26.37
C CYS A 231 -13.40 14.24 -27.49
N PRO A 232 -12.66 15.36 -27.42
CA PRO A 232 -12.66 16.34 -28.50
C PRO A 232 -12.23 15.70 -29.83
N THR A 233 -13.06 15.81 -30.85
CA THR A 233 -12.75 15.34 -32.20
C THR A 233 -11.70 16.27 -32.85
N PRO A 234 -10.70 15.76 -33.60
CA PRO A 234 -9.63 16.57 -34.18
C PRO A 234 -10.08 17.78 -35.01
N THR A 235 -11.33 17.78 -35.49
CA THR A 235 -11.92 18.83 -36.33
C THR A 235 -12.15 20.16 -35.60
N SER A 236 -12.05 20.23 -34.26
CA SER A 236 -12.02 21.51 -33.53
C SER A 236 -10.60 22.07 -33.34
N MET A 237 -9.56 21.40 -33.84
CA MET A 237 -8.17 21.88 -33.89
C MET A 237 -7.78 22.36 -35.30
N THR A 238 -8.71 23.00 -36.02
CA THR A 238 -8.41 23.63 -37.32
C THR A 238 -7.59 24.90 -37.10
N GLY A 239 -6.27 24.74 -37.13
CA GLY A 239 -5.31 25.84 -37.15
C GLY A 239 -3.93 25.44 -37.67
N GLU A 240 -3.24 24.47 -37.06
CA GLU A 240 -1.78 24.38 -37.29
C GLU A 240 -1.16 22.98 -37.50
N TRP A 241 -1.84 21.86 -37.26
CA TRP A 241 -1.15 20.54 -37.23
C TRP A 241 -1.17 19.74 -38.53
N ARG A 242 -1.37 20.38 -39.68
CA ARG A 242 -1.30 19.72 -41.00
C ARG A 242 0.10 19.70 -41.62
N ILE A 243 1.19 19.75 -40.85
CA ILE A 243 2.54 19.50 -41.39
C ILE A 243 3.40 18.85 -40.32
N ALA A 244 3.47 17.51 -40.30
CA ALA A 244 4.61 16.73 -39.80
C ALA A 244 4.29 15.24 -39.86
N ARG A 245 4.17 14.69 -41.07
CA ARG A 245 4.43 13.26 -41.34
C ARG A 245 4.91 13.12 -42.77
N GLU A 246 6.21 13.32 -42.95
CA GLU A 246 7.07 12.56 -43.87
C GLU A 246 8.29 12.11 -43.06
#